data_AF-A0A2V6P349-F1
#
_entry.id   AF-A0A2V6P349-F1
#
_cell.length_a   1.000
_cell.length_b   1.000
_cell.length_c   1.000
_cell.angle_alpha   90.00
_cell.angle_beta   90.00
_cell.angle_gamma   90.00
#
_symmetry.space_group_name_H-M   'P 1'
#
loop_
_entity.id
_entity.type
_entity.pdbx_description
1 polymer ?
#
loop_
_entity_poly.entity_id
_entity_poly.type
_entity_poly.pdbx_seq_one_letter_code
_entity_poly.pdbx_strand_id
1 'polypeptide(L)'
;MAWLPGIQNFLVNMGARKGGLCFQWATELLVRLDALKLQTLELHWAESGANTGAEHNVIVVTARGQAFGEGILLDLWRYSGSLVWAHVGMDPDYRWTENKSELARRLGGTRDVASKQVRSTTKSN
;
A
#
# COMPACT_ATOMS: atom_id res chain seq x y z
N MET A 1 -19.64 -15.05 3.71
CA MET A 1 -18.77 -15.90 2.87
C MET A 1 -17.61 -15.03 2.41
N ALA A 2 -16.58 -14.91 3.26
CA ALA A 2 -15.41 -14.10 2.98
C ALA A 2 -14.62 -14.77 1.85
N TRP A 3 -14.40 -14.04 0.75
CA TRP A 3 -13.48 -14.50 -0.28
C TRP A 3 -12.09 -14.57 0.35
N LEU A 4 -11.48 -15.76 0.33
CA LEU A 4 -10.16 -15.97 0.89
C LEU A 4 -9.18 -14.98 0.21
N PRO A 5 -8.43 -14.18 1.00
CA PRO A 5 -7.44 -13.22 0.49
C PRO A 5 -6.48 -13.82 -0.55
N GLY A 6 -6.15 -15.11 -0.39
CA GLY A 6 -5.29 -15.85 -1.32
C GLY A 6 -5.88 -16.09 -2.71
N ILE A 7 -7.21 -16.16 -2.87
CA ILE A 7 -7.83 -16.44 -4.19
C ILE A 7 -7.71 -15.24 -5.11
N GLN A 8 -7.83 -14.01 -4.59
CA GLN A 8 -7.70 -12.80 -5.39
C GLN A 8 -6.26 -12.53 -5.84
N ASN A 9 -5.26 -12.81 -4.99
CA ASN A 9 -3.86 -12.69 -5.37
C ASN A 9 -3.40 -13.80 -6.32
N PHE A 10 -3.87 -15.05 -6.13
CA PHE A 10 -3.62 -16.15 -7.05
C PHE A 10 -4.13 -15.85 -8.48
N LEU A 11 -5.30 -15.22 -8.61
CA LEU A 11 -5.88 -14.86 -9.91
C LEU A 11 -5.09 -13.78 -10.67
N VAL A 12 -4.33 -12.91 -9.98
CA VAL A 12 -3.49 -11.92 -10.68
C VAL A 12 -2.06 -12.44 -10.90
N ASN A 13 -1.52 -13.25 -10.00
CA ASN A 13 -0.23 -13.89 -10.26
C ASN A 13 -0.27 -14.85 -11.47
N MET A 14 -1.46 -15.39 -11.80
CA MET A 14 -1.70 -16.16 -13.03
C MET A 14 -2.05 -15.31 -14.27
N GLY A 15 -1.98 -13.98 -14.20
CA GLY A 15 -2.19 -13.09 -15.35
C GLY A 15 -3.64 -12.95 -15.83
N ALA A 16 -4.63 -13.40 -15.05
CA ALA A 16 -6.04 -13.43 -15.48
C ALA A 16 -6.81 -12.11 -15.27
N ARG A 17 -6.25 -11.12 -14.53
CA ARG A 17 -6.85 -9.78 -14.37
C ARG A 17 -5.79 -8.68 -14.34
N LYS A 18 -6.14 -7.52 -14.93
CA LYS A 18 -5.28 -6.32 -15.03
C LYS A 18 -5.33 -5.38 -13.81
N GLY A 19 -6.12 -5.69 -12.77
CA GLY A 19 -6.25 -4.88 -11.55
C GLY A 19 -7.27 -5.40 -10.53
N GLY A 20 -7.35 -4.77 -9.36
CA GLY A 20 -8.16 -5.15 -8.19
C GLY A 20 -7.37 -5.72 -6.99
N LEU A 21 -6.06 -5.45 -6.92
CA LEU A 21 -5.14 -6.11 -5.98
C LEU A 21 -4.92 -5.30 -4.72
N CYS A 22 -4.61 -5.99 -3.63
CA CYS A 22 -4.18 -5.39 -2.36
C CYS A 22 -3.16 -4.25 -2.56
N PHE A 23 -2.16 -4.45 -3.43
CA PHE A 23 -1.15 -3.45 -3.71
C PHE A 23 -1.69 -2.17 -4.37
N GLN A 24 -2.73 -2.26 -5.21
CA GLN A 24 -3.26 -1.09 -5.91
C GLN A 24 -3.97 -0.18 -4.90
N TRP A 25 -4.79 -0.77 -4.03
CA TRP A 25 -5.44 -0.06 -2.93
C TRP A 25 -4.42 0.57 -1.97
N ALA A 26 -3.38 -0.19 -1.60
CA ALA A 26 -2.29 0.33 -0.77
C ALA A 26 -1.54 1.49 -1.46
N THR A 27 -1.34 1.43 -2.78
CA THR A 27 -0.68 2.52 -3.54
C THR A 27 -1.53 3.79 -3.56
N GLU A 28 -2.81 3.66 -3.89
CA GLU A 28 -3.73 4.78 -3.93
C GLU A 28 -3.84 5.46 -2.56
N LEU A 29 -3.88 4.66 -1.49
CA LEU A 29 -3.84 5.18 -0.12
C LEU A 29 -2.52 5.91 0.16
N LEU A 30 -1.38 5.30 -0.18
CA LEU A 30 -0.06 5.88 0.01
C LEU A 30 0.08 7.24 -0.68
N VAL A 31 -0.34 7.34 -1.95
CA VAL A 31 -0.25 8.58 -2.72
C VAL A 31 -1.12 9.68 -2.11
N ARG A 32 -2.34 9.34 -1.67
CA ARG A 32 -3.24 10.29 -0.99
C ARG A 32 -2.67 10.76 0.34
N LEU A 33 -2.06 9.88 1.12
CA LEU A 33 -1.42 10.23 2.38
C LEU A 33 -0.14 11.06 2.17
N ASP A 34 0.69 10.74 1.17
CA ASP A 34 1.90 11.53 0.83
C ASP A 34 1.55 12.94 0.33
N ALA A 35 0.41 13.09 -0.35
CA ALA A 35 -0.10 14.39 -0.80
C ALA A 35 -0.47 15.32 0.36
N LEU A 36 -0.83 14.78 1.54
CA LEU A 36 -1.12 15.56 2.74
C LEU A 36 0.13 16.18 3.39
N LYS A 37 1.34 15.78 2.96
CA LYS A 37 2.62 16.30 3.47
C LYS A 37 2.69 16.32 5.00
N LEU A 38 2.27 15.21 5.61
CA LEU A 38 2.26 15.03 7.05
C LEU A 38 3.67 15.24 7.64
N GLN A 39 3.80 16.16 8.59
CA GLN A 39 5.10 16.51 9.18
C GLN A 39 5.44 15.65 10.41
N THR A 40 4.42 15.15 11.10
CA THR A 40 4.55 14.40 12.36
C THR A 40 4.45 12.89 12.18
N LEU A 41 3.99 12.44 11.01
CA LEU A 41 3.72 11.03 10.73
C LEU A 41 4.64 10.52 9.63
N GLU A 42 5.01 9.24 9.73
CA GLU A 42 5.78 8.51 8.73
C GLU A 42 4.91 7.40 8.12
N LEU A 43 5.06 7.23 6.80
CA LEU A 43 4.32 6.24 6.04
C LEU A 43 5.26 5.08 5.71
N HIS A 44 4.79 3.87 5.91
CA HIS A 44 5.55 2.64 5.73
C HIS A 44 4.78 1.69 4.83
N TRP A 45 5.47 1.09 3.88
CA TRP A 45 4.90 0.01 3.09
C TRP A 45 5.03 -1.30 3.86
N ALA A 46 3.91 -1.97 4.14
CA ALA A 46 3.86 -3.20 4.90
C ALA A 46 3.40 -4.36 4.04
N GLU A 47 4.14 -5.46 4.11
CA GLU A 47 3.91 -6.68 3.34
C GLU A 47 3.77 -7.87 4.30
N SER A 48 2.84 -8.77 4.01
CA SER A 48 2.73 -10.06 4.68
C SER A 48 2.73 -11.18 3.65
N GLY A 49 3.51 -12.24 3.90
CA GLY A 49 3.59 -13.38 2.99
C GLY A 49 4.17 -13.02 1.61
N ALA A 50 5.16 -12.12 1.57
CA ALA A 50 5.80 -11.68 0.33
C ALA A 50 6.29 -12.87 -0.52
N ASN A 51 6.07 -12.81 -1.84
CA ASN A 51 6.37 -13.89 -2.80
C ASN A 51 5.53 -15.17 -2.61
N THR A 52 4.40 -15.10 -1.91
CA THR A 52 3.46 -16.22 -1.78
C THR A 52 2.11 -15.89 -2.41
N GLY A 53 1.30 -16.90 -2.69
CA GLY A 53 -0.08 -16.71 -3.17
C GLY A 53 -1.01 -16.00 -2.18
N ALA A 54 -0.56 -15.79 -0.94
CA ALA A 54 -1.28 -15.07 0.12
C ALA A 54 -0.70 -13.67 0.39
N GLU A 55 0.14 -13.14 -0.50
CA GLU A 55 0.80 -11.85 -0.30
C GLU A 55 -0.21 -10.71 -0.08
N HIS A 56 -0.13 -10.04 1.07
CA HIS A 56 -1.01 -8.91 1.37
C HIS A 56 -0.19 -7.66 1.62
N ASN A 57 -0.65 -6.54 1.08
CA ASN A 57 0.06 -5.26 1.09
C ASN A 57 -0.84 -4.18 1.70
N VAL A 58 -0.33 -3.44 2.69
CA VAL A 58 -1.05 -2.38 3.40
C VAL A 58 -0.12 -1.21 3.70
N ILE A 59 -0.67 -0.08 4.15
CA ILE A 59 0.11 1.07 4.61
C ILE A 59 0.12 1.11 6.12
N VAL A 60 1.29 1.22 6.73
CA VAL A 60 1.44 1.46 8.17
C VAL A 60 1.81 2.92 8.38
N VAL A 61 1.18 3.55 9.37
CA VAL A 61 1.45 4.91 9.78
C VAL A 61 2.02 4.88 11.19
N THR A 62 3.13 5.57 11.38
CA THR A 62 3.77 5.74 12.69
C THR A 62 3.96 7.22 13.00
N ALA A 63 4.17 7.56 14.27
CA ALA A 63 4.74 8.85 14.61
C ALA A 63 6.22 8.90 14.17
N ARG A 64 6.73 10.08 13.82
CA ARG A 64 8.15 10.24 13.44
C ARG A 64 9.09 9.68 14.52
N GLY A 65 9.96 8.75 14.12
CA GLY A 65 10.91 8.10 15.01
C GLY A 65 10.33 6.93 15.83
N GLN A 66 9.05 6.61 15.66
CA GLN A 66 8.43 5.44 16.27
C GLN A 66 8.77 4.16 15.48
N ALA A 67 8.88 3.04 16.18
CA ALA A 67 9.14 1.75 15.54
C ALA A 67 7.93 1.27 14.72
N PHE A 68 8.21 0.61 13.59
CA PHE A 68 7.18 0.06 12.69
C PHE A 68 6.15 -0.83 13.41
N GLY A 69 6.59 -1.69 14.34
CA GLY A 69 5.71 -2.62 15.06
C GLY A 69 4.69 -1.93 15.97
N GLU A 70 4.93 -0.68 16.34
CA GLU A 70 4.01 0.15 17.13
C GLU A 70 3.10 1.01 16.24
N GLY A 71 3.25 0.94 14.93
CA GLY A 71 2.42 1.68 13.99
C GLY A 71 0.98 1.17 13.91
N ILE A 72 0.15 1.98 13.26
CA ILE A 72 -1.22 1.65 12.90
C ILE A 72 -1.23 1.23 11.44
N LEU A 73 -1.64 0.01 11.15
CA LEU A 73 -1.88 -0.45 9.78
C LEU A 73 -3.22 0.09 9.27
N LEU A 74 -3.28 0.40 7.98
CA LEU A 74 -4.44 0.87 7.25
C LEU A 74 -4.66 -0.05 6.03
N ASP A 75 -5.76 -0.78 6.07
CA ASP A 75 -6.11 -1.81 5.08
C ASP A 75 -7.49 -1.52 4.50
N LEU A 76 -7.49 -0.94 3.29
CA LEU A 76 -8.72 -0.63 2.55
C LEU A 76 -9.25 -1.81 1.74
N TRP A 77 -8.51 -2.92 1.68
CA TRP A 77 -8.82 -4.02 0.77
C TRP A 77 -9.51 -5.19 1.48
N ARG A 78 -9.13 -5.51 2.73
CA ARG A 78 -9.63 -6.68 3.49
C ARG A 78 -11.16 -6.82 3.50
N TYR A 79 -11.89 -5.71 3.48
CA TYR A 79 -13.35 -5.71 3.36
C TYR A 79 -13.85 -4.84 2.18
N SER A 80 -13.18 -4.96 1.03
CA SER A 80 -13.62 -4.40 -0.27
C SER A 80 -13.96 -2.90 -0.22
N GLY A 81 -13.08 -2.08 0.38
CA GLY A 81 -13.21 -0.63 0.45
C GLY A 81 -13.57 -0.07 1.82
N SER A 82 -13.95 -0.92 2.79
CA SER A 82 -14.07 -0.48 4.18
C SER A 82 -12.69 -0.41 4.83
N LEU A 83 -12.34 0.75 5.41
CA LEU A 83 -11.07 0.93 6.09
C LEU A 83 -11.00 0.08 7.35
N VAL A 84 -10.10 -0.88 7.34
CA VAL A 84 -9.65 -1.60 8.53
C VAL A 84 -8.40 -0.92 9.06
N TRP A 85 -8.35 -0.74 10.38
CA TRP A 85 -7.18 -0.23 11.06
C TRP A 85 -6.94 -1.02 12.33
N ALA A 86 -5.67 -1.29 12.62
CA ALA A 86 -5.24 -2.03 13.81
C ALA A 86 -3.78 -1.68 14.13
N HIS A 87 -3.34 -1.95 15.36
CA HIS A 87 -1.91 -1.95 15.65
C HIS A 87 -1.23 -3.09 14.89
N VAL A 88 -0.06 -2.82 14.32
CA VAL A 88 0.72 -3.81 13.56
C VAL A 88 0.99 -5.07 14.38
N GLY A 89 1.36 -4.92 15.65
CA GLY A 89 1.60 -6.06 16.55
C GLY A 89 0.36 -6.81 17.03
N MET A 90 -0.85 -6.31 16.73
CA MET A 90 -2.11 -6.86 17.22
C MET A 90 -2.94 -7.54 16.13
N ASP A 91 -2.47 -7.56 14.87
CA ASP A 91 -3.15 -8.27 13.78
C ASP A 91 -2.97 -9.79 13.95
N PRO A 92 -4.04 -10.56 14.21
CA PRO A 92 -3.92 -12.01 14.41
C PRO A 92 -3.75 -12.77 13.08
N ASP A 93 -4.16 -12.17 11.97
CA ASP A 93 -4.29 -12.85 10.68
C ASP A 93 -2.99 -12.78 9.86
N TYR A 94 -2.18 -11.73 10.07
CA TYR A 94 -1.03 -11.41 9.23
C TYR A 94 0.23 -11.10 10.03
N ARG A 95 1.37 -11.50 9.47
CA ARG A 95 2.70 -11.15 9.95
C ARG A 95 3.27 -10.05 9.06
N TRP A 96 3.29 -8.82 9.55
CA TRP A 96 3.69 -7.65 8.77
C TRP A 96 5.19 -7.41 8.82
N THR A 97 5.76 -7.12 7.66
CA THR A 97 7.15 -6.70 7.49
C THR A 97 7.23 -5.41 6.71
N GLU A 98 8.15 -4.53 7.11
CA GLU A 98 8.37 -3.25 6.45
C GLU A 98 9.22 -3.41 5.19
N ASN A 99 8.78 -2.83 4.06
CA ASN A 99 9.55 -2.77 2.82
C ASN A 99 9.78 -1.32 2.38
N LYS A 100 10.88 -0.73 2.84
CA LYS A 100 11.27 0.65 2.51
C LYS A 100 11.59 0.86 1.03
N SER A 101 12.14 -0.16 0.36
CA SER A 101 12.47 -0.11 -1.06
C SER A 101 11.22 0.02 -1.92
N GLU A 102 10.16 -0.70 -1.56
CA GLU A 102 8.88 -0.65 -2.24
C GLU A 102 8.19 0.71 -2.08
N LEU A 103 8.20 1.24 -0.85
CA LEU A 103 7.74 2.60 -0.55
C LEU A 103 8.42 3.64 -1.45
N ALA A 104 9.76 3.61 -1.50
CA ALA A 104 10.56 4.52 -2.31
C ALA A 104 10.25 4.38 -3.80
N ARG A 105 10.09 3.15 -4.30
CA ARG A 105 9.75 2.87 -5.71
C ARG A 105 8.40 3.47 -6.09
N ARG A 106 7.37 3.31 -5.26
CA ARG A 106 6.01 3.81 -5.55
C ARG A 106 5.92 5.33 -5.46
N LEU A 107 6.55 5.94 -4.46
CA LEU A 107 6.60 7.39 -4.35
C LEU A 107 7.48 8.03 -5.46
N GLY A 108 8.60 7.39 -5.81
CA GLY A 108 9.47 7.83 -6.91
C GLY A 108 8.74 7.76 -8.26
N GLY A 109 8.11 6.62 -8.57
CA GLY A 109 7.34 6.45 -9.80
C GLY A 109 6.18 7.42 -9.94
N THR A 110 5.50 7.77 -8.84
CA THR A 110 4.41 8.76 -8.85
C THR A 110 4.91 10.17 -9.20
N ARG A 111 6.08 10.56 -8.68
CA ARG A 111 6.73 11.85 -8.99
C ARG A 111 7.16 11.93 -10.46
N ASP A 112 7.63 10.82 -11.02
CA ASP A 112 8.01 10.73 -12.44
C ASP A 112 6.80 10.80 -13.39
N VAL A 113 5.68 10.18 -13.03
CA VAL A 113 4.44 10.26 -13.82
C VAL A 113 3.85 11.67 -13.75
N ALA A 114 3.78 12.28 -12.57
CA ALA A 114 3.32 13.65 -12.40
C ALA A 114 4.16 14.66 -13.21
N SER A 115 5.49 14.52 -13.19
CA SER A 115 6.39 15.40 -13.95
C SER A 115 6.25 15.25 -15.47
N LYS A 116 5.99 14.04 -15.97
CA LYS A 116 5.69 13.81 -17.40
C LYS A 116 4.37 14.43 -17.83
N GLN A 117 3.33 14.36 -17.01
CA GLN A 117 2.01 14.94 -17.30
C GLN A 117 2.04 16.49 -17.28
N VAL A 118 2.85 17.09 -16.41
CA VAL A 118 3.11 18.54 -16.44
C VAL A 118 3.85 18.93 -17.72
N ARG A 119 4.89 18.19 -18.11
CA ARG A 119 5.63 18.47 -19.35
C ARG A 119 4.78 18.32 -20.62
N SER A 120 3.83 17.38 -20.65
CA SER A 120 2.93 17.22 -21.80
C SER A 120 1.88 18.33 -21.89
N THR A 121 1.42 18.87 -20.75
CA THR A 121 0.45 19.97 -20.72
C THR A 121 1.08 21.33 -21.05
N THR A 122 2.35 21.55 -20.68
CA THR A 122 3.09 22.78 -21.05
C THR A 122 3.49 22.82 -22.53
N LYS A 123 3.62 21.69 -23.22
CA LYS A 123 4.00 21.64 -24.65
C LYS A 123 2.85 21.89 -25.63
N SER A 124 1.62 22.07 -25.16
CA SER A 124 0.43 22.17 -26.01
C SER A 124 -0.14 23.59 -26.14
N ASN A 125 0.65 24.63 -25.77
CA ASN A 125 0.32 26.05 -25.98
C ASN A 125 1.30 26.70 -26.95
#